data_AF-A0A852TV68-F1
#
_entry.id   AF-A0A852TV68-F1
#
_cell.length_a   1.000
_cell.length_b   1.000
_cell.length_c   1.000
_cell.angle_alpha   90.00
_cell.angle_beta   90.00
_cell.angle_gamma   90.00
#
_symmetry.space_group_name_H-M   'P 1'
#
loop_
_entity.id
_entity.type
_entity.pdbx_description
1 polymer ?
#
loop_
_entity_poly.entity_id
_entity_poly.type
_entity_poly.pdbx_seq_one_letter_code
_entity_poly.pdbx_strand_id
1 'polypeptide(L)'
;MAIIRAEHVSRLLNSADPDPVLIVHEGSADVVPESALGGPPYQGALRVVSAEELDTGDEQRPVSQEDVEALARRLDAAVGTMGG
;
A
#
# COMPACT_ATOMS: atom_id res chain seq x y z
N MET A 1 -8.25 14.87 2.35
CA MET A 1 -7.03 14.76 1.51
C MET A 1 -6.67 13.29 1.53
N ALA A 2 -6.70 12.60 0.38
CA ALA A 2 -6.42 11.16 0.35
C ALA A 2 -4.91 10.94 0.50
N ILE A 3 -4.53 10.17 1.52
CA ILE A 3 -3.15 9.74 1.80
C ILE A 3 -2.78 8.62 0.83
N ILE A 4 -3.71 7.69 0.55
CA ILE A 4 -3.52 6.58 -0.39
C ILE A 4 -4.25 6.84 -1.70
N ARG A 5 -3.57 6.56 -2.82
CA ARG A 5 -4.04 6.83 -4.18
C ARG A 5 -3.78 5.65 -5.08
N ALA A 6 -4.49 5.60 -6.21
CA ALA A 6 -4.34 4.55 -7.21
C ALA A 6 -2.89 4.43 -7.72
N GLU A 7 -2.18 5.55 -7.86
CA GLU A 7 -0.76 5.56 -8.23
C GLU A 7 0.14 4.77 -7.26
N HIS A 8 -0.16 4.80 -5.95
CA HIS A 8 0.61 4.06 -4.94
C HIS A 8 0.33 2.56 -5.03
N VAL A 9 -0.93 2.18 -5.29
CA VAL A 9 -1.32 0.77 -5.49
C VAL A 9 -0.73 0.23 -6.81
N SER A 10 -0.76 1.00 -7.89
CA SER A 10 -0.09 0.64 -9.14
C SER A 10 1.43 0.52 -8.95
N ARG A 11 2.06 1.41 -8.18
CA ARG A 11 3.49 1.31 -7.85
C ARG A 11 3.79 0.05 -7.03
N LEU A 12 2.93 -0.31 -6.09
CA LEU A 12 3.05 -1.54 -5.29
C LEU A 12 3.01 -2.79 -6.19
N LEU A 13 2.03 -2.86 -7.11
CA LEU A 13 1.86 -3.99 -8.03
C LEU A 13 2.94 -4.08 -9.11
N ASN A 14 3.55 -2.96 -9.50
CA ASN A 14 4.63 -2.90 -10.51
C ASN A 14 6.03 -2.78 -9.87
N SER A 15 6.15 -2.87 -8.54
CA SER A 15 7.44 -2.73 -7.89
C SER A 15 8.33 -3.93 -8.23
N ALA A 16 9.61 -3.66 -8.49
CA ALA A 16 10.62 -4.69 -8.71
C ALA A 16 11.30 -5.13 -7.41
N ASP A 17 10.94 -4.52 -6.29
CA ASP A 17 11.49 -4.85 -4.98
C ASP A 17 10.99 -6.22 -4.48
N PRO A 18 11.81 -6.94 -3.69
CA PRO A 18 11.34 -8.14 -2.98
C PRO A 18 10.35 -7.71 -1.89
N ASP A 19 9.16 -8.30 -1.93
CA ASP A 19 8.07 -8.10 -0.97
C ASP A 19 7.76 -6.60 -0.72
N PRO A 20 7.30 -5.89 -1.77
CA PRO A 20 6.99 -4.48 -1.65
C PRO A 20 5.72 -4.30 -0.81
N VAL A 21 5.75 -3.29 0.04
CA VAL A 21 4.69 -2.96 0.99
C VAL A 21 4.34 -1.48 0.93
N LEU A 22 3.04 -1.21 0.96
CA LEU A 22 2.52 0.14 1.07
C LEU A 22 2.50 0.54 2.55
N ILE A 23 3.20 1.61 2.87
CA ILE A 23 3.28 2.19 4.20
C ILE A 23 2.68 3.60 4.23
N VAL A 24 2.27 4.04 5.41
CA VAL A 24 1.94 5.44 5.68
C VAL A 24 2.85 5.96 6.78
N HIS A 25 3.54 7.06 6.50
CA HIS A 25 4.46 7.72 7.41
C HIS A 25 4.28 9.24 7.30
N GLU A 26 4.14 9.94 8.43
CA GLU A 26 3.94 11.41 8.49
C GLU A 26 2.81 11.93 7.58
N GLY A 27 1.74 11.16 7.41
CA GLY A 27 0.60 11.53 6.55
C GLY A 27 0.85 11.40 5.05
N SER A 28 1.92 10.70 4.65
CA SER A 28 2.25 10.38 3.26
C SER A 28 2.33 8.87 3.07
N ALA A 29 1.80 8.38 1.94
CA ALA A 29 1.91 6.97 1.58
C ALA A 29 3.13 6.74 0.69
N ASP A 30 3.88 5.67 0.97
CA ASP A 30 5.04 5.28 0.17
C ASP A 30 5.10 3.76 0.00
N VAL A 31 5.80 3.32 -1.05
CA VAL A 31 6.01 1.90 -1.34
C VAL A 31 7.47 1.59 -1.08
N VAL A 32 7.72 0.66 -0.15
CA VAL A 32 9.07 0.28 0.26
C VAL A 32 9.17 -1.24 0.35
N PRO A 33 10.36 -1.83 0.26
CA PRO A 33 10.52 -3.25 0.58
C PRO A 33 10.23 -3.52 2.06
N GLU A 34 9.62 -4.66 2.39
CA GLU A 34 9.27 -4.99 3.78
C GLU A 34 10.50 -4.99 4.70
N SER A 35 11.65 -5.39 4.19
CA SER A 35 12.93 -5.35 4.93
C SER A 35 13.34 -3.95 5.38
N ALA A 36 12.84 -2.87 4.74
CA ALA A 36 13.15 -1.49 5.10
C ALA A 36 12.23 -0.91 6.19
N LEU A 37 11.08 -1.54 6.48
CA LEU A 37 10.11 -1.05 7.47
C LEU A 37 10.69 -0.97 8.90
N GLY A 38 11.62 -1.87 9.22
CA GLY A 38 12.33 -1.87 10.50
C GLY A 38 13.48 -0.87 10.57
N GLY A 39 13.78 -0.15 9.48
CA GLY A 39 14.91 0.75 9.37
C GLY A 39 14.62 2.19 9.83
N PRO A 40 15.68 3.01 10.05
CA PRO A 40 15.56 4.40 10.52
C PRO A 40 14.66 5.33 9.70
N PRO A 41 14.59 5.27 8.34
CA PRO A 41 13.76 6.22 7.59
C PRO A 41 12.25 5.93 7.70
N TYR A 42 11.86 4.74 8.15
CA TYR A 42 10.46 4.29 8.22
C TYR A 42 10.08 3.80 9.63
N GLN A 43 10.89 4.15 10.63
CA GLN A 43 10.65 3.77 12.02
C GLN A 43 9.35 4.43 12.51
N GLY A 44 8.33 3.62 12.81
CA GLY A 44 7.00 4.11 13.19
C GLY A 44 6.04 4.30 12.00
N ALA A 45 6.43 3.90 10.79
CA ALA A 45 5.52 3.81 9.67
C ALA A 45 4.45 2.73 9.91
N LEU A 46 3.22 3.02 9.48
CA LEU A 46 2.12 2.08 9.52
C LEU A 46 2.13 1.24 8.25
N ARG A 47 2.33 -0.08 8.35
CA ARG A 47 2.13 -1.00 7.22
C ARG A 47 0.65 -1.10 6.90
N VAL A 48 0.29 -0.85 5.66
CA VAL A 48 -1.11 -0.89 5.21
C VAL A 48 -1.42 -2.21 4.51
N VAL A 49 -0.64 -2.57 3.48
CA VAL A 49 -0.82 -3.80 2.70
C VAL A 49 0.46 -4.14 1.92
N SER A 50 0.74 -5.42 1.69
CA SER A 50 1.80 -5.91 0.81
C SER A 50 1.29 -6.26 -0.60
N ALA A 51 2.18 -6.32 -1.59
CA ALA A 51 1.80 -6.79 -2.93
C ALA A 51 1.31 -8.24 -2.91
N GLU A 52 1.90 -9.11 -2.08
CA GLU A 52 1.41 -10.48 -1.88
C GLU A 52 -0.01 -10.51 -1.29
N GLU A 53 -0.36 -9.62 -0.35
CA GLU A 53 -1.70 -9.55 0.24
C GLU A 53 -2.74 -9.06 -0.79
N LEU A 54 -2.31 -8.28 -1.79
CA LEU A 54 -3.15 -7.89 -2.92
C LEU A 54 -3.32 -9.03 -3.94
N ASP A 55 -2.27 -9.82 -4.16
CA ASP A 55 -2.26 -10.93 -5.12
C ASP A 55 -2.96 -12.19 -4.57
N THR A 56 -2.97 -12.36 -3.24
CA THR A 56 -3.52 -13.54 -2.55
C THR A 56 -5.05 -13.50 -2.40
N GLY A 57 -5.71 -12.42 -2.84
CA GLY A 57 -7.16 -12.27 -2.81
C GLY A 57 -7.89 -13.12 -3.84
N ASP A 58 -7.77 -14.45 -3.77
CA ASP A 58 -8.61 -15.52 -4.38
C ASP A 58 -8.93 -15.47 -5.89
N GLU A 59 -8.58 -14.41 -6.61
CA GLU A 59 -8.89 -14.23 -8.02
C GLU A 59 -7.59 -13.98 -8.78
N GLN A 60 -7.11 -15.01 -9.50
CA GLN A 60 -6.02 -14.94 -10.50
C GLN A 60 -6.40 -14.04 -11.71
N ARG A 61 -7.12 -12.94 -11.48
CA ARG A 61 -7.47 -11.95 -12.48
C ARG A 61 -6.49 -10.78 -12.39
N PRO A 62 -6.03 -10.26 -13.54
CA PRO A 62 -5.27 -9.04 -13.54
C PRO A 62 -6.08 -7.92 -12.87
N VAL A 63 -5.50 -7.29 -11.86
CA VAL A 63 -6.12 -6.16 -11.14
C VAL A 63 -6.39 -5.05 -12.17
N SER A 64 -7.67 -4.70 -12.38
CA SER A 64 -8.04 -3.66 -13.34
C SER A 64 -7.83 -2.27 -12.75
N GLN A 65 -7.74 -1.24 -13.58
CA GLN A 65 -7.56 0.14 -13.10
C GLN A 65 -8.69 0.60 -12.15
N GLU A 66 -9.92 0.15 -12.41
CA GLU A 66 -11.08 0.39 -11.54
C GLU A 66 -10.93 -0.28 -10.16
N ASP A 67 -10.35 -1.49 -10.13
CA ASP A 67 -10.04 -2.20 -8.89
C ASP A 67 -8.96 -1.47 -8.10
N VAL A 68 -7.90 -0.99 -8.76
CA VAL A 68 -6.83 -0.18 -8.15
C VAL A 68 -7.40 1.07 -7.48
N GLU A 69 -8.34 1.78 -8.12
CA GLU A 69 -8.99 2.95 -7.54
C GLU A 69 -9.91 2.59 -6.36
N ALA A 70 -10.71 1.53 -6.49
CA ALA A 70 -11.57 1.06 -5.40
C ALA A 70 -10.75 0.64 -4.18
N LEU A 71 -9.64 -0.03 -4.42
CA LEU A 71 -8.74 -0.55 -3.40
C LEU A 71 -7.99 0.60 -2.73
N ALA A 72 -7.49 1.59 -3.49
CA ALA A 72 -6.92 2.81 -2.93
C ALA A 72 -7.90 3.58 -2.02
N ARG A 73 -9.17 3.74 -2.44
CA ARG A 73 -10.21 4.37 -1.61
C ARG A 73 -10.46 3.60 -0.31
N ARG A 74 -10.47 2.26 -0.38
CA ARG A 74 -10.69 1.39 0.78
C ARG A 74 -9.53 1.45 1.76
N LEU A 75 -8.29 1.44 1.26
CA LEU A 75 -7.09 1.61 2.06
C LEU A 75 -7.02 2.99 2.70
N ASP A 76 -7.34 4.06 1.96
CA ASP A 76 -7.40 5.43 2.49
C ASP A 76 -8.41 5.57 3.63
N ALA A 77 -9.61 5.00 3.48
CA ALA A 77 -10.61 4.97 4.54
C ALA A 77 -10.15 4.17 5.77
N ALA A 78 -9.46 3.04 5.57
CA ALA A 78 -8.90 2.23 6.65
C ALA A 78 -7.82 3.00 7.43
N VAL A 79 -6.91 3.69 6.72
CA VAL A 79 -5.89 4.55 7.33
C VAL A 79 -6.51 5.73 8.07
N GLY A 80 -7.52 6.38 7.49
CA GLY A 80 -8.27 7.44 8.17
C GLY A 80 -8.98 6.97 9.45
N THR A 81 -9.31 5.68 9.54
CA THR A 81 -9.87 5.07 10.76
C THR A 81 -8.80 4.69 11.78
N MET A 82 -7.56 4.39 11.33
CA MET A 82 -6.43 4.05 12.21
C MET A 82 -5.64 5.27 12.72
N GLY A 83 -5.72 6.42 12.03
CA GLY A 83 -5.01 7.65 12.38
C GLY A 83 -5.83 8.69 13.15
N GLY A 84 -6.92 8.27 13.82
CA GLY A 84 -7.82 9.12 14.61
C GLY A 84 -7.57 9.04 16.12
#